data_AF-A0A0A2WDX5-F1
#
_entry.id   AF-A0A0A2WDX5-F1
#
_cell.length_a   1.000
_cell.length_b   1.000
_cell.length_c   1.000
_cell.angle_alpha   90.00
_cell.angle_beta   90.00
_cell.angle_gamma   90.00
#
_symmetry.space_group_name_H-M   'P 1'
#
loop_
_entity.id
_entity.type
_entity.pdbx_description
1 polymer ?
#
loop_
_entity_poly.entity_id
_entity_poly.type
_entity_poly.pdbx_seq_one_letter_code
_entity_poly.pdbx_strand_id
1 'polypeptide(L)'
;MRFNGPDGPVKGHQLKVVKQVSYQPGENSAGLGARMGETFWYCVGPGQSYWLAMPMRMSRKGLIEWVVRPLTEERMRAALLGDRRALAALDAETTG
;
A
#
# COMPACT_ATOMS: atom_id res chain seq x y z
N MET A 1 11.12 5.46 4.87
CA MET A 1 9.69 5.79 5.09
C MET A 1 9.27 5.24 6.46
N ARG A 2 8.58 6.03 7.28
CA ARG A 2 8.08 5.65 8.61
C ARG A 2 6.55 5.63 8.57
N PHE A 3 5.96 4.61 9.17
CA PHE A 3 4.52 4.32 9.16
C PHE A 3 4.05 4.40 10.60
N ASN A 4 3.28 5.43 10.96
CA ASN A 4 2.79 5.55 12.33
C ASN A 4 1.67 4.53 12.53
N GLY A 5 1.96 3.47 13.29
CA GLY A 5 0.99 2.47 13.74
C GLY A 5 0.50 2.75 15.16
N PRO A 6 -0.52 2.02 15.62
CA PRO A 6 -1.02 2.10 17.00
C PRO A 6 0.08 1.81 18.04
N ASP A 7 1.05 0.95 17.72
CA ASP A 7 2.19 0.61 18.59
C ASP A 7 3.44 1.47 18.34
N GLY A 8 3.32 2.54 17.55
CA GLY A 8 4.41 3.46 17.21
C GLY A 8 4.91 3.35 15.77
N PRO A 9 6.03 4.03 15.44
CA PRO A 9 6.51 4.14 14.08
C PRO A 9 7.18 2.85 13.55
N VAL A 10 6.58 2.23 12.54
CA VAL A 10 7.10 1.09 11.80
C VAL A 10 7.96 1.57 10.61
N LYS A 11 9.11 0.95 10.38
CA LYS A 11 9.95 1.28 9.22
C LYS A 11 9.46 0.53 7.98
N GLY A 12 9.53 1.16 6.81
CA GLY A 12 9.01 0.55 5.58
C GLY A 12 9.58 -0.82 5.20
N HIS A 13 10.81 -1.15 5.60
CA HIS A 13 11.38 -2.49 5.36
C HIS A 13 10.74 -3.59 6.23
N GLN A 14 10.02 -3.22 7.28
CA GLN A 14 9.29 -4.15 8.16
C GLN A 14 7.89 -4.43 7.62
N LEU A 15 7.49 -3.78 6.53
CA LEU A 15 6.21 -3.98 5.90
C LEU A 15 6.33 -4.91 4.71
N LYS A 16 5.31 -5.74 4.53
CA LYS A 16 5.15 -6.61 3.37
C LYS A 16 3.95 -6.13 2.58
N VAL A 17 4.16 -5.98 1.27
CA VAL A 17 3.10 -5.59 0.33
C VAL A 17 2.35 -6.86 -0.05
N VAL A 18 1.08 -6.95 0.33
CA VAL A 18 0.22 -8.10 0.01
C VAL A 18 -0.56 -7.88 -1.28
N LYS A 19 -0.75 -6.63 -1.69
CA LYS A 19 -1.37 -6.27 -2.97
C LYS A 19 -0.84 -4.94 -3.45
N GLN A 20 -0.43 -4.92 -4.72
CA GLN A 20 -0.15 -3.71 -5.47
C GLN A 20 -1.25 -3.51 -6.50
N VAL A 21 -1.88 -2.35 -6.45
CA VAL A 21 -2.78 -1.89 -7.51
C VAL A 21 -2.01 -0.86 -8.31
N SER A 22 -1.83 -1.12 -9.60
CA SER A 22 -1.26 -0.16 -10.55
C SER A 22 -2.27 0.09 -11.65
N TYR A 23 -2.66 1.34 -11.83
CA TYR A 23 -3.40 1.72 -13.02
C TYR A 23 -2.48 1.72 -14.25
N GLN A 24 -2.84 0.94 -15.26
CA GLN A 24 -2.23 1.04 -16.59
C GLN A 24 -3.11 1.97 -17.43
N PRO A 25 -2.63 3.17 -17.79
CA PRO A 25 -3.36 4.02 -18.71
C PRO A 25 -3.48 3.31 -20.07
N GLY A 26 -4.70 3.25 -20.62
CA GLY A 26 -4.86 3.06 -22.06
C GLY A 26 -4.10 4.16 -22.81
N GLU A 27 -3.58 3.86 -24.01
CA GLU A 27 -2.54 4.60 -24.76
C GLU A 27 -2.67 6.14 -24.87
N ASN A 28 -3.80 6.75 -24.49
CA ASN A 28 -4.11 8.17 -24.69
C ASN A 28 -4.15 9.06 -23.42
N SER A 29 -3.79 8.58 -22.23
CA SER A 29 -3.80 9.42 -21.00
C SER A 29 -2.41 9.95 -20.63
N ALA A 30 -1.99 11.01 -21.32
CA ALA A 30 -0.72 11.69 -21.07
C ALA A 30 -0.84 12.69 -19.92
N GLY A 31 -0.41 12.27 -18.72
CA GLY A 31 -0.10 13.16 -17.61
C GLY A 31 0.67 12.45 -16.49
N LEU A 32 1.94 12.83 -16.25
CA LEU A 32 2.75 12.30 -15.15
C LEU A 32 2.12 12.50 -13.76
N GLY A 33 1.26 13.52 -13.61
CA GLY A 33 0.48 13.77 -12.39
C GLY A 33 -0.69 12.79 -12.19
N ALA A 34 -1.34 12.34 -13.27
CA ALA A 34 -2.42 11.34 -13.21
C ALA A 34 -1.88 9.94 -12.84
N ARG A 35 -0.68 9.60 -13.37
CA ARG A 35 0.01 8.31 -13.14
C ARG A 35 0.35 8.00 -11.68
N MET A 36 0.46 9.03 -10.85
CA MET A 36 0.93 8.91 -9.46
C MET A 36 -0.22 8.69 -8.46
N GLY A 37 -1.41 9.21 -8.73
CA GLY A 37 -2.56 9.10 -7.82
C GLY A 37 -3.26 7.74 -7.85
N GLU A 38 -2.92 6.87 -8.81
CA GLU A 38 -3.70 5.68 -9.16
C GLU A 38 -2.93 4.36 -8.93
N THR A 39 -1.73 4.44 -8.36
CA THR A 39 -1.01 3.27 -7.86
C THR A 39 -1.13 3.26 -6.34
N PHE A 40 -1.49 2.16 -5.70
CA PHE A 40 -1.50 2.07 -4.24
C PHE A 40 -1.21 0.66 -3.76
N TRP A 41 -0.59 0.58 -2.59
CA TRP A 41 -0.11 -0.68 -2.00
C TRP A 41 -0.83 -0.95 -0.68
N TYR A 42 -1.33 -2.16 -0.54
CA TYR A 42 -1.83 -2.69 0.72
C TYR A 42 -0.68 -3.40 1.42
N CYS A 43 -0.35 -2.93 2.62
CA CYS A 43 0.78 -3.39 3.40
C CYS A 43 0.34 -4.00 4.73
N VAL A 44 1.02 -5.06 5.14
CA VAL A 44 0.91 -5.71 6.45
C VAL A 44 2.25 -5.54 7.16
N GLY A 45 2.22 -5.34 8.46
CA GLY A 45 3.40 -5.28 9.30
C GLY A 45 3.19 -6.03 10.61
N PRO A 46 4.21 -5.99 11.50
CA PRO A 46 4.19 -6.76 12.75
C PRO A 46 2.93 -6.47 13.59
N GLY A 47 2.44 -7.49 14.29
CA GLY A 47 1.34 -7.34 15.25
C GLY A 47 0.00 -7.00 14.60
N GLN A 48 -0.35 -7.61 13.46
CA GLN A 48 -1.64 -7.41 12.77
C GLN A 48 -1.93 -5.93 12.47
N SER A 49 -0.90 -5.21 12.03
CA SER A 49 -1.06 -3.81 11.64
C SER A 49 -1.15 -3.69 10.11
N TYR A 50 -2.09 -2.88 9.64
CA TYR A 50 -2.43 -2.76 8.23
C TYR A 50 -2.32 -1.31 7.75
N TRP A 51 -1.81 -1.11 6.54
CA TRP A 51 -1.65 0.22 5.96
C TRP A 51 -1.98 0.25 4.48
N LEU A 52 -2.41 1.42 4.02
CA LEU A 52 -2.48 1.79 2.62
C LEU A 52 -1.39 2.82 2.32
N ALA A 53 -0.52 2.52 1.37
CA ALA A 53 0.49 3.44 0.86
C ALA A 53 0.09 3.96 -0.53
N MET A 54 0.01 5.28 -0.67
CA MET A 54 -0.39 5.98 -1.90
C MET A 54 0.70 6.98 -2.30
N PRO A 55 1.19 7.00 -3.55
CA PRO A 55 2.06 8.05 -4.05
C PRO A 55 1.25 9.34 -4.17
N MET A 56 1.77 10.43 -3.62
CA MET A 56 1.15 11.74 -3.70
C MET A 56 1.78 12.61 -4.79
N ARG A 57 3.11 12.69 -4.84
CA ARG A 57 3.81 13.55 -5.80
C ARG A 57 5.27 13.16 -6.01
N MET A 58 5.77 13.28 -7.24
CA MET A 58 7.20 13.23 -7.47
C MET A 58 7.75 14.62 -7.19
N SER A 59 8.71 14.70 -6.27
CA SER A 59 9.53 15.90 -6.13
C SER A 59 10.34 16.12 -7.42
N ARG A 60 10.76 17.37 -7.68
CA ARG A 60 11.65 17.70 -8.82
C ARG A 60 12.98 16.91 -8.82
N LYS A 61 13.33 16.28 -7.70
CA LYS A 61 14.52 15.42 -7.54
C LYS A 61 14.25 13.94 -7.82
N GLY A 62 13.05 13.57 -8.29
CA GLY A 62 12.67 12.19 -8.60
C GLY A 62 12.24 11.35 -7.39
N LEU A 63 12.25 11.91 -6.17
CA LEU A 63 11.73 11.21 -5.00
C LEU A 63 10.19 11.24 -5.01
N ILE A 64 9.56 10.07 -4.95
CA ILE A 64 8.13 9.91 -4.77
C ILE A 64 7.80 10.16 -3.29
N GLU A 65 6.98 11.17 -3.04
CA GLU A 65 6.34 11.38 -1.75
C GLU A 65 5.17 10.41 -1.61
N TRP A 66 5.17 9.63 -0.54
CA TRP A 66 4.14 8.65 -0.26
C TRP A 66 3.34 9.07 0.98
N VAL A 67 2.02 8.95 0.89
CA VAL A 67 1.13 9.01 2.04
C VAL A 67 0.86 7.60 2.53
N VAL A 68 0.95 7.42 3.83
CA VAL A 68 0.56 6.20 4.52
C VAL A 68 -0.66 6.48 5.37
N ARG A 69 -1.67 5.62 5.26
CA ARG A 69 -2.83 5.65 6.15
C ARG A 69 -2.95 4.30 6.87
N PRO A 70 -3.17 4.29 8.20
CA PRO A 70 -3.52 3.06 8.88
C PRO A 70 -4.89 2.57 8.37
N LEU A 71 -5.05 1.26 8.37
CA LEU A 71 -6.24 0.58 7.89
C LEU A 71 -6.68 -0.44 8.95
N THR A 72 -7.97 -0.70 9.07
CA THR A 72 -8.46 -1.79 9.93
C THR A 72 -8.36 -3.12 9.19
N GLU A 73 -8.36 -4.24 9.93
CA GLU A 73 -8.34 -5.57 9.32
C GLU A 73 -9.52 -5.78 8.37
N GLU A 74 -10.73 -5.34 8.77
CA GLU A 74 -11.93 -5.51 7.96
C GLU A 74 -11.79 -4.80 6.62
N ARG A 75 -11.24 -3.58 6.63
CA ARG A 75 -10.97 -2.83 5.40
C ARG A 75 -9.89 -3.50 4.55
N MET A 76 -8.89 -4.13 5.17
CA MET A 76 -7.83 -4.85 4.46
C MET A 76 -8.45 -6.05 3.75
N ARG A 77 -9.15 -6.91 4.50
CA ARG A 77 -9.83 -8.09 3.95
C ARG A 77 -10.84 -7.72 2.86
N ALA A 78 -11.62 -6.66 3.05
CA ALA A 78 -12.55 -6.17 2.03
C ALA A 78 -11.83 -5.74 0.73
N ALA A 79 -10.68 -5.07 0.83
CA ALA A 79 -9.91 -4.65 -0.33
C ALA A 79 -9.20 -5.79 -1.09
N LEU A 80 -8.95 -6.89 -0.39
CA LEU A 80 -8.39 -8.11 -0.96
C LEU A 80 -9.48 -9.08 -1.44
N LEU A 81 -10.75 -8.80 -1.18
CA LEU A 81 -11.87 -9.64 -1.59
C LEU A 81 -11.86 -9.82 -3.12
N GLY A 82 -11.81 -11.07 -3.57
CA GLY A 82 -11.69 -11.43 -4.99
C GLY A 82 -10.25 -11.64 -5.48
N ASP A 83 -9.23 -11.28 -4.70
CA ASP A 83 -7.82 -11.57 -4.97
C ASP A 83 -7.30 -12.66 -4.02
N ARG A 84 -7.46 -13.93 -4.45
CA ARG A 84 -7.09 -15.10 -3.65
C ARG A 84 -5.60 -15.13 -3.28
N ARG A 85 -4.73 -14.59 -4.14
CA ARG A 85 -3.28 -14.55 -3.88
C ARG A 85 -2.97 -13.53 -2.79
N ALA A 86 -3.58 -12.35 -2.87
CA ALA A 86 -3.40 -11.34 -1.84
C ALA A 86 -3.96 -11.77 -0.48
N LEU A 87 -5.12 -12.45 -0.45
CA LEU A 87 -5.68 -13.01 0.79
C LEU A 87 -4.77 -14.08 1.39
N ALA A 88 -4.25 -15.01 0.59
CA ALA A 88 -3.30 -16.00 1.08
C ALA A 88 -2.00 -15.36 1.62
N ALA A 89 -1.52 -14.30 0.97
CA ALA A 89 -0.38 -13.53 1.45
C ALA A 89 -0.69 -12.83 2.78
N LEU A 90 -1.89 -12.27 2.95
CA LEU A 90 -2.34 -11.69 4.22
C LEU A 90 -2.33 -12.73 5.34
N ASP A 91 -2.94 -13.90 5.12
CA ASP A 91 -3.07 -14.94 6.14
C ASP A 91 -1.71 -15.56 6.53
N ALA A 92 -0.77 -15.65 5.58
CA ALA A 92 0.60 -16.09 5.86
C ALA A 92 1.35 -15.11 6.79
N GLU A 93 1.02 -13.82 6.72
CA GLU A 93 1.66 -12.78 7.54
C GLU A 93 1.00 -12.57 8.91
N THR A 94 -0.25 -13.00 9.08
CA THR A 94 -0.96 -12.93 10.36
C THR A 94 -0.82 -14.20 11.21
N THR A 95 -0.40 -15.32 10.62
CA THR A 95 -0.20 -16.60 11.32
C THR A 95 1.26 -16.82 11.77
N GLY A 96 2.18 -15.92 11.41
CA GLY A 96 3.61 -16.01 11.69
C GLY A 96 4.08 -15.37 12.99
#